data_AF-A0A9X3WR87-F1
#
_entry.id   AF-A0A9X3WR87-F1
#
_cell.length_a   1.000
_cell.length_b   1.000
_cell.length_c   1.000
_cell.angle_alpha   90.00
_cell.angle_beta   90.00
_cell.angle_gamma   90.00
#
_symmetry.space_group_name_H-M   'P 1'
#
loop_
_entity.id
_entity.type
_entity.pdbx_description
1 polymer ?
#
loop_
_entity_poly.entity_id
_entity_poly.type
_entity_poly.pdbx_seq_one_letter_code
_entity_poly.pdbx_strand_id
1 'polypeptide(L)'
;MQKGREKKILRVKTGPNGQGLWLAEFELNLLKLIATQRILESTQITKYHNLFQPASQETVKSKLYKWKEKGIIMTYTIKKKFGNPPKIVRITNKGVSLLVENNYLPSYWENINVSGFTDGYTSEHSTNQRDHNAGIKEMVITALANHTLYFRKLDIEEPLIDSYSPRAYEYNELKGNIDKDTERLLPDWVLKKGNRLLYIESDTASEGLSQIKGKLDRYMEIARKEPDKEHIVMIGILDDSISTEKIYPKNRKIRSYNIKNLLIGKERISNLSVFATSLGRTSKANLNILLGNKPFTNDGIELEVDTAIDALEHSNEHFDCKFETLDNSSVYTSKVPKEMYADRAVALTNRAGSLTKNVLFLLMDEGNAASVDRLHFLSHLNKDGGYKRKIDKIIAFYPKEEEFENDAVADNYDFVLWGSTENWLNNIETEPIFYQSPPEKPFTREVTTFERSFN
;
A
#
# COMPACT_ATOMS: atom_id res chain seq x y z
N MET A 1 -5.60 22.29 25.81
CA MET A 1 -5.75 21.37 26.97
C MET A 1 -7.16 20.79 26.96
N GLN A 2 -7.40 19.73 26.20
CA GLN A 2 -8.59 18.89 26.40
C GLN A 2 -8.24 17.74 27.36
N LYS A 3 -9.24 17.37 28.17
CA LYS A 3 -9.17 16.31 29.19
C LYS A 3 -8.59 15.04 28.58
N GLY A 4 -7.52 14.52 29.18
CA GLY A 4 -6.95 13.24 28.78
C GLY A 4 -8.06 12.18 28.72
N ARG A 5 -8.21 11.53 27.56
CA ARG A 5 -9.08 10.36 27.41
C ARG A 5 -8.82 9.44 28.60
N GLU A 6 -9.82 9.29 29.48
CA GLU A 6 -9.72 8.38 30.61
C GLU A 6 -9.32 7.01 30.08
N LYS A 7 -8.20 6.47 30.57
CA LYS A 7 -7.81 5.10 30.23
C LYS A 7 -8.90 4.18 30.76
N LYS A 8 -9.79 3.71 29.88
CA LYS A 8 -10.77 2.69 30.23
C LYS A 8 -9.99 1.42 30.55
N ILE A 9 -9.91 1.09 31.84
CA ILE A 9 -9.31 -0.16 32.31
C ILE A 9 -10.46 -1.09 32.68
N LEU A 10 -10.58 -2.18 31.94
CA LEU A 10 -11.58 -3.21 32.21
C LEU A 10 -11.01 -4.25 33.16
N ARG A 11 -11.74 -4.55 34.25
CA ARG A 11 -11.42 -5.69 35.11
C ARG A 11 -12.14 -6.94 34.59
N VAL A 12 -11.41 -7.86 33.98
CA VAL A 12 -11.92 -9.18 33.61
C VAL A 12 -11.83 -10.11 34.81
N LYS A 13 -12.95 -10.52 35.38
CA LYS A 13 -12.97 -11.61 36.39
C LYS A 13 -12.71 -12.93 35.65
N THR A 14 -11.64 -13.64 36.01
CA THR A 14 -11.21 -14.83 35.25
C THR A 14 -11.08 -16.09 36.09
N GLY A 15 -11.25 -16.03 37.41
CA GLY A 15 -11.17 -17.17 38.32
C GLY A 15 -11.85 -16.94 39.69
N PRO A 16 -11.82 -17.96 40.59
CA PRO A 16 -12.40 -17.87 41.92
C PRO A 16 -11.72 -16.78 42.77
N ASN A 17 -12.44 -16.28 43.79
CA ASN A 17 -11.99 -15.24 44.73
C ASN A 17 -11.68 -13.87 44.10
N GLY A 18 -12.32 -13.52 42.98
CA GLY A 18 -12.18 -12.20 42.37
C GLY A 18 -10.82 -11.93 41.72
N GLN A 19 -9.99 -12.96 41.52
CA GLN A 19 -8.79 -12.85 40.70
C GLN A 19 -9.16 -12.46 39.27
N GLY A 20 -8.56 -11.37 38.80
CA GLY A 20 -8.90 -10.79 37.51
C GLY A 20 -7.70 -10.27 36.75
N LEU A 21 -7.91 -10.03 35.46
CA LEU A 21 -6.96 -9.39 34.58
C LEU A 21 -7.46 -7.98 34.32
N TRP A 22 -6.60 -6.99 34.49
CA TRP A 22 -6.89 -5.63 34.08
C TRP A 22 -6.43 -5.45 32.64
N LEU A 23 -7.36 -5.11 31.75
CA LEU A 23 -7.09 -4.85 30.35
C LEU A 23 -7.32 -3.37 30.06
N ALA A 24 -6.30 -2.71 29.54
CA ALA A 24 -6.47 -1.38 28.97
C ALA A 24 -7.26 -1.47 27.64
N GLU A 25 -7.88 -0.38 27.23
CA GLU A 25 -8.60 -0.28 25.95
C GLU A 25 -7.77 -0.77 24.74
N PHE A 26 -6.49 -0.39 24.65
CA PHE A 26 -5.65 -0.84 23.54
C PHE A 26 -5.40 -2.37 23.56
N GLU A 27 -5.45 -3.00 24.74
CA GLU A 27 -5.32 -4.45 24.88
C GLU A 27 -6.59 -5.17 24.44
N LEU A 28 -7.77 -4.56 24.68
CA LEU A 28 -9.04 -5.04 24.13
C LEU A 28 -9.06 -4.92 22.60
N ASN A 29 -8.53 -3.82 22.05
CA ASN A 29 -8.35 -3.68 20.61
C ASN A 29 -7.36 -4.70 20.04
N LEU A 30 -6.27 -5.01 20.75
CA LEU A 30 -5.34 -6.08 20.36
C LEU A 30 -6.01 -7.47 20.40
N LEU A 31 -6.86 -7.75 21.40
CA LEU A 31 -7.65 -8.99 21.43
C LEU A 31 -8.64 -9.07 20.27
N LYS A 32 -9.33 -7.97 19.96
CA LYS A 32 -10.19 -7.85 18.76
C LYS A 32 -9.41 -8.10 17.47
N LEU A 33 -8.18 -7.57 17.38
CA LEU A 33 -7.29 -7.82 16.25
C LEU A 33 -6.94 -9.30 16.15
N ILE A 34 -6.57 -9.97 17.25
CA ILE A 34 -6.31 -11.42 17.26
C ILE A 34 -7.54 -12.22 16.80
N ALA A 35 -8.75 -11.82 17.24
CA ALA A 35 -10.00 -12.47 16.85
C ALA A 35 -10.27 -12.33 15.34
N THR A 36 -10.20 -11.11 14.83
CA THR A 36 -10.51 -10.81 13.42
C THR A 36 -9.47 -11.38 12.47
N GLN A 37 -8.19 -11.38 12.86
CA GLN A 37 -7.08 -11.99 12.10
C GLN A 37 -7.00 -13.51 12.26
N ARG A 38 -7.86 -14.10 13.11
CA ARG A 38 -7.93 -15.52 13.52
C ARG A 38 -6.71 -16.04 14.28
N ILE A 39 -5.52 -15.83 13.72
CA ILE A 39 -4.23 -16.25 14.26
C ILE A 39 -3.21 -15.16 13.97
N LEU A 40 -2.35 -14.81 14.93
CA LEU A 40 -1.22 -13.89 14.73
C LEU A 40 0.08 -14.49 15.25
N GLU A 41 1.21 -14.12 14.64
CA GLU A 41 2.50 -14.40 15.24
C GLU A 41 2.76 -13.47 16.44
N SER A 42 3.46 -13.99 17.45
CA SER A 42 3.86 -13.19 18.62
C SER A 42 4.70 -11.96 18.27
N THR A 43 5.46 -12.00 17.17
CA THR A 43 6.21 -10.88 16.59
C THR A 43 5.26 -9.79 16.07
N GLN A 44 4.22 -10.17 15.32
CA GLN A 44 3.17 -9.26 14.84
C GLN A 44 2.41 -8.61 16.00
N ILE A 45 2.08 -9.41 17.03
CA ILE A 45 1.45 -8.89 18.25
C ILE A 45 2.38 -7.91 18.98
N THR A 46 3.67 -8.24 19.09
CA THR A 46 4.67 -7.35 19.73
C THR A 46 4.78 -6.04 18.96
N LYS A 47 4.84 -6.10 17.63
CA LYS A 47 4.87 -4.94 16.75
C LYS A 47 3.65 -4.06 17.00
N TYR A 48 2.44 -4.61 16.94
CA TYR A 48 1.20 -3.88 17.22
C TYR A 48 1.19 -3.27 18.63
N HIS A 49 1.53 -4.06 19.66
CA HIS A 49 1.59 -3.60 21.05
C HIS A 49 2.53 -2.41 21.22
N ASN A 50 3.72 -2.46 20.62
CA ASN A 50 4.75 -1.43 20.76
C ASN A 50 4.38 -0.09 20.13
N LEU A 51 3.41 -0.06 19.21
CA LEU A 51 2.88 1.19 18.67
C LEU A 51 2.06 1.94 19.73
N PHE A 52 1.41 1.23 20.65
CA PHE A 52 0.57 1.86 21.69
C PHE A 52 1.27 1.98 23.04
N GLN A 53 2.06 0.98 23.39
CA GLN A 53 2.80 0.92 24.63
C GLN A 53 4.13 0.21 24.35
N PRO A 54 5.21 0.97 24.11
CA PRO A 54 6.54 0.39 23.89
C PRO A 54 6.92 -0.57 25.03
N ALA A 55 7.29 -1.80 24.66
CA ALA A 55 7.66 -2.85 25.58
C ALA A 55 8.68 -3.80 24.95
N SER A 56 9.48 -4.46 25.77
CA SER A 56 10.35 -5.54 25.29
C SER A 56 9.52 -6.75 24.82
N GLN A 57 10.10 -7.57 23.95
CA GLN A 57 9.44 -8.79 23.48
C GLN A 57 9.08 -9.73 24.65
N GLU A 58 9.92 -9.78 25.68
CA GLU A 58 9.76 -10.56 26.92
C GLU A 58 8.58 -10.07 27.74
N THR A 59 8.36 -8.75 27.78
CA THR A 59 7.21 -8.14 28.45
C THR A 59 5.92 -8.53 27.74
N VAL A 60 5.87 -8.45 26.41
CA VAL A 60 4.70 -8.86 25.62
C VAL A 60 4.47 -10.37 25.75
N LYS A 61 5.52 -11.20 25.67
CA LYS A 61 5.43 -12.65 25.92
C LYS A 61 4.84 -12.97 27.28
N SER A 62 5.25 -12.25 28.33
CA SER A 62 4.74 -12.42 29.69
C SER A 62 3.26 -12.03 29.80
N LYS A 63 2.83 -10.98 29.10
CA LYS A 63 1.40 -10.61 29.01
C LYS A 63 0.59 -11.71 28.31
N LEU A 64 1.06 -12.19 27.16
CA LEU A 64 0.40 -13.28 26.43
C LEU A 64 0.31 -14.56 27.26
N TYR A 65 1.35 -14.87 28.05
CA TYR A 65 1.30 -15.98 29.00
C TYR A 65 0.16 -15.80 30.02
N LYS A 66 0.02 -14.61 30.63
CA LYS A 66 -1.09 -14.33 31.56
C LYS A 66 -2.46 -14.48 30.88
N TRP A 67 -2.61 -14.01 29.65
CA TRP A 67 -3.87 -14.14 28.90
C TRP A 67 -4.20 -15.61 28.59
N LYS A 68 -3.16 -16.41 28.29
CA LYS A 68 -3.28 -17.86 28.11
C LYS A 68 -3.71 -18.57 29.40
N GLU A 69 -3.06 -18.29 30.52
CA GLU A 69 -3.41 -18.88 31.84
C GLU A 69 -4.85 -18.56 32.25
N LYS A 70 -5.36 -17.41 31.83
CA LYS A 70 -6.76 -17.03 32.05
C LYS A 70 -7.73 -17.60 30.99
N GLY A 71 -7.22 -18.34 30.02
CA GLY A 71 -7.99 -18.98 28.96
C GLY A 71 -8.56 -18.01 27.92
N ILE A 72 -8.05 -16.77 27.82
CA ILE A 72 -8.52 -15.75 26.87
C ILE A 72 -7.96 -16.02 25.46
N ILE A 73 -6.72 -16.51 25.40
CA ILE A 73 -6.04 -16.89 24.16
C ILE A 73 -5.44 -18.29 24.28
N MET A 74 -5.12 -18.88 23.13
CA MET A 74 -4.29 -20.08 23.03
C MET A 74 -3.01 -19.76 22.27
N THR A 75 -1.92 -20.45 22.62
CA THR A 75 -0.62 -20.30 21.96
C THR A 75 -0.05 -21.65 21.52
N TYR A 76 0.54 -21.67 20.34
CA TYR A 76 1.19 -22.85 19.75
C TYR A 76 2.52 -22.47 19.13
N THR A 77 3.42 -23.44 19.02
CA THR A 77 4.70 -23.26 18.33
C THR A 77 4.64 -23.99 17.00
N ILE A 78 5.00 -23.31 15.91
CA ILE A 78 5.02 -23.91 14.57
C ILE A 78 6.45 -24.25 14.21
N LYS A 79 6.69 -25.49 13.79
CA LYS A 79 8.00 -25.88 13.26
C LYS A 79 8.30 -25.09 11.98
N LYS A 80 9.33 -24.24 12.01
CA LYS A 80 9.92 -23.62 10.82
C LYS A 80 11.07 -24.45 10.30
N LYS A 81 11.28 -24.41 8.98
CA LYS A 81 12.44 -25.02 8.32
C LYS A 81 13.73 -24.23 8.59
N PHE A 82 13.62 -22.90 8.71
CA PHE A 82 14.73 -21.99 8.99
C PHE A 82 14.32 -20.97 10.07
N GLY A 83 15.27 -20.59 10.92
CA GLY A 83 15.06 -19.64 12.00
C GLY A 83 14.30 -20.20 13.21
N ASN A 84 13.96 -19.32 14.15
CA ASN A 84 13.26 -19.71 15.37
C ASN A 84 11.78 -19.99 15.09
N PRO A 85 11.23 -21.12 15.57
CA PRO A 85 9.81 -21.43 15.51
C PRO A 85 8.96 -20.27 16.07
N PRO A 86 8.07 -19.65 15.26
CA PRO A 86 7.22 -18.58 15.77
C PRO A 86 6.20 -19.18 16.74
N LYS A 87 5.92 -18.42 17.80
CA LYS A 87 4.72 -18.66 18.60
C LYS A 87 3.56 -17.98 17.91
N ILE A 88 2.55 -18.76 17.53
CA ILE A 88 1.27 -18.25 17.06
C ILE A 88 0.28 -18.14 18.22
N VAL A 89 -0.63 -17.19 18.08
CA VAL A 89 -1.64 -16.84 19.09
C VAL A 89 -3.00 -16.78 18.42
N ARG A 90 -4.01 -17.41 19.03
CA ARG A 90 -5.42 -17.32 18.60
C ARG A 90 -6.33 -17.04 19.78
N ILE A 91 -7.50 -16.46 19.51
CA ILE A 91 -8.51 -16.23 20.54
C ILE A 91 -9.23 -17.53 20.93
N THR A 92 -9.75 -17.60 22.15
CA THR A 92 -10.65 -18.68 22.60
C THR A 92 -12.11 -18.21 22.66
N ASN A 93 -13.06 -19.12 22.85
CA ASN A 93 -14.47 -18.75 23.09
C ASN A 93 -14.62 -17.79 24.28
N LYS A 94 -13.85 -18.00 25.36
CA LYS A 94 -13.85 -17.09 26.52
C LYS A 94 -13.33 -15.70 26.16
N GLY A 95 -12.30 -15.61 25.31
CA GLY A 95 -11.83 -14.32 24.79
C GLY A 95 -12.85 -13.64 23.88
N VAL A 96 -13.61 -14.41 23.10
CA VAL A 96 -14.71 -13.88 22.27
C VAL A 96 -15.84 -13.34 23.14
N SER A 97 -16.38 -14.13 24.08
CA SER A 97 -17.44 -13.67 24.99
C SER A 97 -17.02 -12.39 25.72
N LEU A 98 -15.75 -12.31 26.16
CA LEU A 98 -15.21 -11.09 26.75
C LEU A 98 -15.33 -9.87 25.81
N LEU A 99 -15.01 -10.02 24.53
CA LEU A 99 -15.10 -8.92 23.57
C LEU A 99 -16.55 -8.58 23.22
N VAL A 100 -17.44 -9.57 23.17
CA VAL A 100 -18.88 -9.38 22.92
C VAL A 100 -19.55 -8.64 24.08
N GLU A 101 -19.34 -9.09 25.32
CA GLU A 101 -19.85 -8.46 26.56
C GLU A 101 -19.43 -6.98 26.68
N ASN A 102 -18.32 -6.60 26.05
CA ASN A 102 -17.75 -5.26 26.11
C ASN A 102 -17.94 -4.46 24.81
N ASN A 103 -18.78 -4.94 23.88
CA ASN A 103 -19.10 -4.28 22.60
C ASN A 103 -17.90 -4.07 21.66
N TYR A 104 -16.85 -4.89 21.77
CA TYR A 104 -15.74 -4.90 20.82
C TYR A 104 -15.99 -5.83 19.63
N LEU A 105 -16.81 -6.86 19.81
CA LEU A 105 -17.29 -7.76 18.75
C LEU A 105 -18.83 -7.84 18.79
N PRO A 106 -19.49 -8.01 17.64
CA PRO A 106 -20.93 -8.30 17.58
C PRO A 106 -21.28 -9.64 18.21
N SER A 107 -22.52 -9.78 18.70
CA SER A 107 -23.00 -10.99 19.40
C SER A 107 -22.93 -12.28 18.58
N TYR A 108 -23.02 -12.21 17.25
CA TYR A 108 -22.91 -13.41 16.40
C TYR A 108 -21.56 -14.12 16.54
N TRP A 109 -20.50 -13.43 17.02
CA TRP A 109 -19.19 -14.04 17.24
C TRP A 109 -19.22 -15.18 18.27
N GLU A 110 -20.18 -15.20 19.19
CA GLU A 110 -20.29 -16.29 20.18
C GLU A 110 -20.58 -17.65 19.54
N ASN A 111 -21.18 -17.65 18.34
CA ASN A 111 -21.50 -18.87 17.61
C ASN A 111 -20.36 -19.31 16.67
N ILE A 112 -19.29 -18.51 16.54
CA ILE A 112 -18.18 -18.83 15.64
C ILE A 112 -17.29 -19.88 16.30
N ASN A 113 -17.00 -20.96 15.57
CA ASN A 113 -16.07 -21.98 16.01
C ASN A 113 -14.60 -21.51 15.91
N VAL A 114 -14.14 -20.73 16.89
CA VAL A 114 -12.75 -20.25 16.93
C VAL A 114 -11.72 -21.37 17.18
N SER A 115 -12.17 -22.58 17.55
CA SER A 115 -11.30 -23.76 17.65
C SER A 115 -10.75 -24.20 16.30
N GLY A 116 -11.52 -23.95 15.23
CA GLY A 116 -11.13 -24.19 13.83
C GLY A 116 -10.22 -23.13 13.23
N PHE A 117 -9.86 -22.07 13.97
CA PHE A 117 -8.89 -21.08 13.52
C PHE A 117 -7.47 -21.67 13.52
N THR A 118 -7.19 -22.47 12.50
CA THR A 118 -5.89 -23.10 12.22
C THR A 118 -5.37 -22.75 10.82
N ASP A 119 -6.12 -21.94 10.07
CA ASP A 119 -5.91 -21.66 8.63
C ASP A 119 -4.47 -21.35 8.27
N GLY A 120 -3.90 -22.19 7.40
CA GLY A 120 -2.57 -22.00 6.83
C GLY A 120 -1.39 -22.39 7.71
N TYR A 121 -1.60 -22.77 8.97
CA TYR A 121 -0.50 -22.97 9.93
C TYR A 121 -0.43 -24.40 10.50
N THR A 122 -1.21 -25.33 9.96
CA THR A 122 -1.04 -26.77 10.23
C THR A 122 0.12 -27.36 9.43
N SER A 123 0.65 -28.51 9.86
CA SER A 123 1.73 -29.23 9.16
C SER A 123 1.38 -29.65 7.73
N GLU A 124 0.10 -29.62 7.37
CA GLU A 124 -0.41 -29.99 6.05
C GLU A 124 -0.29 -28.85 5.02
N HIS A 125 -0.07 -27.61 5.46
CA HIS A 125 0.05 -26.47 4.56
C HIS A 125 1.46 -26.34 3.99
N SER A 126 1.54 -26.10 2.68
CA SER A 126 2.81 -25.83 2.02
C SER A 126 3.49 -24.59 2.62
N THR A 127 4.81 -24.54 2.56
CA THR A 127 5.58 -23.36 2.99
C THR A 127 5.13 -22.08 2.27
N ASN A 128 4.73 -22.16 0.99
CA ASN A 128 4.19 -20.99 0.27
C ASN A 128 2.89 -20.47 0.91
N GLN A 129 2.00 -21.36 1.34
CA GLN A 129 0.74 -20.95 1.97
C GLN A 129 0.98 -20.27 3.31
N ARG A 130 1.94 -20.78 4.09
CA ARG A 130 2.36 -20.17 5.37
C ARG A 130 2.92 -18.76 5.17
N ASP A 131 3.86 -18.62 4.25
CA ASP A 131 4.47 -17.32 3.92
C ASP A 131 3.42 -16.33 3.38
N HIS A 132 2.56 -16.78 2.46
CA HIS A 132 1.45 -15.98 1.92
C HIS A 132 0.53 -15.46 3.04
N ASN A 133 0.08 -16.34 3.93
CA ASN A 133 -0.77 -15.95 5.06
C ASN A 133 -0.07 -14.98 6.03
N ALA A 134 1.24 -15.14 6.25
CA ALA A 134 2.03 -14.21 7.05
C ALA A 134 2.11 -12.83 6.38
N GLY A 135 2.32 -12.79 5.07
CA GLY A 135 2.34 -11.57 4.26
C GLY A 135 1.03 -10.79 4.34
N ILE A 136 -0.11 -11.45 4.10
CA ILE A 136 -1.45 -10.83 4.20
C ILE A 136 -1.63 -10.16 5.57
N LYS A 137 -1.35 -10.90 6.65
CA LYS A 137 -1.51 -10.41 8.02
C LYS A 137 -0.60 -9.23 8.31
N GLU A 138 0.65 -9.27 7.84
CA GLU A 138 1.55 -8.14 8.00
C GLU A 138 1.01 -6.88 7.31
N MET A 139 0.55 -6.99 6.07
CA MET A 139 -0.01 -5.86 5.32
C MET A 139 -1.20 -5.24 6.03
N VAL A 140 -2.11 -6.07 6.55
CA VAL A 140 -3.32 -5.63 7.24
C VAL A 140 -2.99 -4.98 8.59
N ILE A 141 -2.18 -5.65 9.42
CA ILE A 141 -1.85 -5.18 10.78
C ILE A 141 -1.07 -3.86 10.70
N THR A 142 -0.09 -3.76 9.81
CA THR A 142 0.72 -2.55 9.67
C THR A 142 -0.11 -1.38 9.15
N ALA A 143 -1.01 -1.62 8.20
CA ALA A 143 -1.95 -0.61 7.71
C ALA A 143 -2.86 -0.08 8.82
N LEU A 144 -3.56 -0.97 9.53
CA LEU A 144 -4.46 -0.59 10.62
C LEU A 144 -3.72 0.12 11.74
N ALA A 145 -2.56 -0.37 12.14
CA ALA A 145 -1.84 0.19 13.27
C ALA A 145 -1.23 1.56 12.96
N ASN A 146 -0.71 1.76 11.75
CA ASN A 146 -0.24 3.08 11.32
C ASN A 146 -1.39 4.08 11.17
N HIS A 147 -2.56 3.63 10.71
CA HIS A 147 -3.77 4.45 10.66
C HIS A 147 -4.14 4.93 12.07
N THR A 148 -4.27 4.01 13.03
CA THR A 148 -4.58 4.37 14.42
C THR A 148 -3.53 5.32 15.02
N LEU A 149 -2.25 5.08 14.75
CA LEU A 149 -1.17 5.96 15.20
C LEU A 149 -1.28 7.38 14.64
N TYR A 150 -1.61 7.51 13.36
CA TYR A 150 -1.76 8.80 12.69
C TYR A 150 -2.82 9.65 13.38
N PHE A 151 -4.04 9.12 13.54
CA PHE A 151 -5.14 9.85 14.19
C PHE A 151 -4.86 10.15 15.67
N ARG A 152 -4.18 9.25 16.38
CA ARG A 152 -3.76 9.49 17.77
C ARG A 152 -2.73 10.61 17.90
N LYS A 153 -1.74 10.68 17.01
CA LYS A 153 -0.72 11.74 17.03
C LYS A 153 -1.33 13.12 16.81
N LEU A 154 -2.37 13.18 15.98
CA LEU A 154 -3.11 14.39 15.67
C LEU A 154 -4.20 14.72 16.68
N ASP A 155 -4.42 13.86 17.68
CA ASP A 155 -5.49 13.98 18.69
C ASP A 155 -6.89 14.20 18.08
N ILE A 156 -7.16 13.50 16.97
CA ILE A 156 -8.45 13.54 16.27
C ILE A 156 -9.17 12.18 16.34
N GLU A 157 -10.47 12.21 16.07
CA GLU A 157 -11.28 10.99 16.01
C GLU A 157 -10.82 10.10 14.86
N GLU A 158 -10.57 8.81 15.16
CA GLU A 158 -10.16 7.84 14.16
C GLU A 158 -11.40 7.35 13.39
N PRO A 159 -11.42 7.47 12.05
CA PRO A 159 -12.47 6.90 11.23
C PRO A 159 -12.49 5.37 11.37
N LEU A 160 -13.70 4.80 11.48
CA LEU A 160 -13.86 3.35 11.51
C LEU A 160 -13.39 2.72 10.19
N ILE A 161 -12.52 1.72 10.30
CA ILE A 161 -12.14 0.84 9.19
C ILE A 161 -12.72 -0.55 9.46
N ASP A 162 -13.59 -0.99 8.58
CA ASP A 162 -14.04 -2.39 8.56
C ASP A 162 -12.93 -3.25 7.96
N SER A 163 -12.55 -4.32 8.66
CA SER A 163 -11.45 -5.21 8.25
C SER A 163 -11.90 -6.66 8.33
N TYR A 164 -11.92 -7.35 7.18
CA TYR A 164 -12.37 -8.74 7.12
C TYR A 164 -11.69 -9.52 5.97
N SER A 165 -11.49 -10.82 6.18
CA SER A 165 -11.17 -11.73 5.07
C SER A 165 -12.45 -12.33 4.50
N PRO A 166 -12.69 -12.25 3.18
CA PRO A 166 -13.81 -12.90 2.53
C PRO A 166 -13.82 -14.42 2.68
N ARG A 167 -12.65 -15.05 2.87
CA ARG A 167 -12.53 -16.50 3.16
C ARG A 167 -12.85 -16.83 4.62
N ALA A 168 -12.70 -15.84 5.51
CA ALA A 168 -12.94 -15.99 6.93
C ALA A 168 -14.40 -15.81 7.35
N TYR A 169 -15.23 -15.36 6.42
CA TYR A 169 -16.66 -15.40 6.56
C TYR A 169 -17.13 -16.47 5.60
N GLU A 170 -17.90 -17.44 6.08
CA GLU A 170 -18.83 -18.12 5.19
C GLU A 170 -19.73 -17.01 4.63
N TYR A 171 -19.33 -16.52 3.46
CA TYR A 171 -19.83 -15.35 2.74
C TYR A 171 -21.31 -15.50 2.32
N ASN A 172 -21.99 -16.51 2.85
CA ASN A 172 -23.37 -16.87 2.58
C ASN A 172 -24.35 -16.23 3.58
N GLU A 173 -23.93 -15.85 4.80
CA GLU A 173 -24.87 -15.32 5.80
C GLU A 173 -25.01 -13.78 5.81
N LEU A 174 -24.07 -13.03 5.24
CA LEU A 174 -24.06 -11.55 5.33
C LEU A 174 -24.58 -10.78 4.10
N LYS A 175 -24.90 -11.45 2.99
CA LYS A 175 -25.62 -10.84 1.86
C LYS A 175 -26.50 -11.85 1.13
N GLY A 176 -27.81 -11.72 1.30
CA GLY A 176 -28.75 -12.11 0.26
C GLY A 176 -28.42 -11.32 -1.02
N ASN A 177 -28.37 -12.00 -2.16
CA ASN A 177 -28.14 -11.46 -3.51
C ASN A 177 -26.70 -11.07 -3.85
N ILE A 178 -25.81 -12.05 -3.96
CA ILE A 178 -24.65 -11.94 -4.85
C ILE A 178 -24.88 -12.91 -5.99
N ASP A 179 -25.02 -12.33 -7.18
CA ASP A 179 -25.25 -13.03 -8.44
C ASP A 179 -24.22 -14.15 -8.64
N LYS A 180 -24.73 -15.35 -8.94
CA LYS A 180 -23.92 -16.55 -9.22
C LYS A 180 -23.03 -16.39 -10.47
N ASP A 181 -23.25 -15.33 -11.26
CA ASP A 181 -22.57 -15.09 -12.55
C ASP A 181 -21.23 -14.33 -12.45
N THR A 182 -20.82 -13.90 -11.24
CA THR A 182 -19.40 -13.60 -10.99
C THR A 182 -18.81 -14.80 -10.26
N GLU A 183 -18.01 -15.62 -10.95
CA GLU A 183 -17.24 -16.71 -10.31
C GLU A 183 -16.21 -16.10 -9.34
N ARG A 184 -16.74 -15.79 -8.14
CA ARG A 184 -16.15 -15.39 -6.87
C ARG A 184 -14.72 -14.87 -6.97
N LEU A 185 -14.56 -13.58 -7.31
CA LEU A 185 -13.37 -12.88 -6.86
C LEU A 185 -13.36 -12.87 -5.34
N LEU A 186 -12.42 -13.59 -4.75
CA LEU A 186 -12.21 -13.65 -3.32
C LEU A 186 -10.85 -13.03 -3.00
N PRO A 187 -10.83 -11.73 -2.64
CA PRO A 187 -9.63 -11.10 -2.11
C PRO A 187 -9.10 -11.88 -0.92
N ASP A 188 -7.79 -11.80 -0.67
CA ASP A 188 -7.23 -12.37 0.56
C ASP A 188 -7.76 -11.60 1.79
N TRP A 189 -7.83 -10.27 1.69
CA TRP A 189 -8.38 -9.38 2.71
C TRP A 189 -9.06 -8.14 2.12
N VAL A 190 -10.00 -7.55 2.88
CA VAL A 190 -10.62 -6.26 2.55
C VAL A 190 -10.54 -5.32 3.73
N LEU A 191 -10.07 -4.09 3.47
CA LEU A 191 -10.18 -2.94 4.35
C LEU A 191 -11.16 -1.94 3.72
N LYS A 192 -12.22 -1.59 4.43
CA LYS A 192 -13.29 -0.70 3.94
C LYS A 192 -13.40 0.55 4.82
N LYS A 193 -13.48 1.71 4.16
CA LYS A 193 -13.74 3.02 4.79
C LYS A 193 -14.72 3.79 3.90
N GLY A 194 -15.97 3.90 4.34
CA GLY A 194 -17.04 4.47 3.51
C GLY A 194 -17.21 3.70 2.19
N ASN A 195 -17.12 4.40 1.06
CA ASN A 195 -17.20 3.82 -0.29
C ASN A 195 -15.86 3.32 -0.83
N ARG A 196 -14.76 3.49 -0.09
CA ARG A 196 -13.44 3.01 -0.49
C ARG A 196 -13.21 1.58 -0.01
N LEU A 197 -12.80 0.72 -0.95
CA LEU A 197 -12.50 -0.68 -0.75
C LEU A 197 -11.04 -0.96 -1.12
N LEU A 198 -10.20 -1.20 -0.11
CA LEU A 198 -8.82 -1.65 -0.30
C LEU A 198 -8.77 -3.18 -0.19
N TYR A 199 -8.56 -3.82 -1.33
CA TYR A 199 -8.32 -5.25 -1.47
C TYR A 199 -6.84 -5.54 -1.27
N ILE A 200 -6.53 -6.46 -0.36
CA ILE A 200 -5.17 -6.93 -0.11
C ILE A 200 -4.99 -8.27 -0.81
N GLU A 201 -3.91 -8.39 -1.57
CA GLU A 201 -3.46 -9.60 -2.25
C GLU A 201 -1.98 -9.81 -1.94
N SER A 202 -1.60 -11.02 -1.54
CA SER A 202 -0.19 -11.32 -1.26
C SER A 202 0.42 -12.22 -2.32
N ASP A 203 1.51 -11.78 -2.96
CA ASP A 203 2.20 -12.54 -4.00
C ASP A 203 3.50 -13.16 -3.45
N THR A 204 3.53 -14.48 -3.30
CA THR A 204 4.77 -15.24 -3.01
C THR A 204 5.59 -15.50 -4.28
N ALA A 205 5.11 -15.03 -5.44
CA ALA A 205 5.60 -15.33 -6.78
C ALA A 205 5.55 -16.82 -7.13
N SER A 206 4.69 -17.60 -6.46
CA SER A 206 4.36 -18.96 -6.91
C SER A 206 3.28 -18.99 -7.99
N GLU A 207 2.45 -17.95 -8.08
CA GLU A 207 1.40 -17.83 -9.09
C GLU A 207 1.97 -17.33 -10.43
N GLY A 208 1.50 -17.89 -11.54
CA GLY A 208 1.86 -17.41 -12.87
C GLY A 208 1.26 -16.03 -13.16
N LEU A 209 1.91 -15.22 -14.01
CA LEU A 209 1.38 -13.90 -14.39
C LEU A 209 -0.01 -13.98 -15.05
N SER A 210 -0.33 -15.09 -15.73
CA SER A 210 -1.66 -15.34 -16.30
C SER A 210 -2.76 -15.46 -15.24
N GLN A 211 -2.45 -16.06 -14.09
CA GLN A 211 -3.40 -16.19 -12.98
C GLN A 211 -3.65 -14.82 -12.33
N ILE A 212 -2.60 -14.03 -12.14
CA ILE A 212 -2.71 -12.65 -11.64
C ILE A 212 -3.52 -11.80 -12.62
N LYS A 213 -3.25 -11.92 -13.93
CA LYS A 213 -4.04 -11.23 -14.97
C LYS A 213 -5.53 -11.58 -14.84
N GLY A 214 -5.87 -12.86 -14.69
CA GLY A 214 -7.26 -13.28 -14.49
C GLY A 214 -7.91 -12.72 -13.20
N LYS A 215 -7.14 -12.57 -12.11
CA LYS A 215 -7.62 -11.88 -10.90
C LYS A 215 -7.89 -10.39 -11.17
N LEU A 216 -6.96 -9.70 -11.84
CA LEU A 216 -7.11 -8.29 -12.20
C LEU A 216 -8.31 -8.06 -13.13
N ASP A 217 -8.54 -8.94 -14.10
CA ASP A 217 -9.70 -8.86 -15.00
C ASP A 217 -11.03 -8.95 -14.22
N ARG A 218 -11.10 -9.77 -13.15
CA ARG A 218 -12.26 -9.82 -12.26
C ARG A 218 -12.41 -8.57 -11.39
N TYR A 219 -11.31 -7.97 -10.92
CA TYR A 219 -11.37 -6.66 -10.23
C TYR A 219 -11.92 -5.57 -11.15
N MET A 220 -11.49 -5.56 -12.41
CA MET A 220 -12.03 -4.67 -13.45
C MET A 220 -13.53 -4.88 -13.65
N GLU A 221 -14.00 -6.13 -13.71
CA GLU A 221 -15.42 -6.44 -13.83
C GLU A 221 -16.23 -5.92 -12.62
N ILE A 222 -15.75 -6.13 -11.40
CA ILE A 222 -16.41 -5.64 -10.19
C ILE A 222 -16.46 -4.11 -10.17
N ALA A 223 -15.37 -3.43 -10.51
CA ALA A 223 -15.34 -1.97 -10.54
C ALA A 223 -16.34 -1.38 -11.55
N ARG A 224 -16.56 -2.04 -12.69
CA ARG A 224 -17.61 -1.66 -13.65
C ARG A 224 -19.02 -1.86 -13.10
N LYS A 225 -19.24 -2.93 -12.31
CA LYS A 225 -20.53 -3.24 -11.69
C LYS A 225 -20.87 -2.35 -10.50
N GLU A 226 -19.86 -1.79 -9.84
CA GLU A 226 -19.99 -0.96 -8.64
C GLU A 226 -19.35 0.45 -8.84
N PRO A 227 -19.85 1.26 -9.80
CA PRO A 227 -19.23 2.54 -10.16
C PRO A 227 -19.27 3.60 -9.04
N ASP A 228 -20.11 3.42 -8.02
CA ASP A 228 -20.26 4.29 -6.85
C ASP A 228 -19.19 4.06 -5.78
N LYS A 229 -18.38 3.01 -5.94
CA LYS A 229 -17.32 2.63 -5.01
C LYS A 229 -15.95 2.85 -5.62
N GLU A 230 -15.00 3.18 -4.76
CA GLU A 230 -13.59 3.30 -5.13
C GLU A 230 -12.88 1.99 -4.78
N HIS A 231 -12.46 1.27 -5.82
CA HIS A 231 -11.79 -0.02 -5.72
C HIS A 231 -10.28 0.17 -5.80
N ILE A 232 -9.57 -0.34 -4.81
CA ILE A 232 -8.11 -0.24 -4.75
C ILE A 232 -7.55 -1.61 -4.46
N VAL A 233 -6.70 -2.13 -5.35
CA VAL A 233 -6.05 -3.43 -5.17
C VAL A 233 -4.60 -3.19 -4.80
N MET A 234 -4.16 -3.67 -3.64
CA MET A 234 -2.75 -3.68 -3.24
C MET A 234 -2.20 -5.10 -3.31
N ILE A 235 -1.27 -5.32 -4.23
CA ILE A 235 -0.52 -6.55 -4.36
C ILE A 235 0.84 -6.39 -3.66
N GLY A 236 0.99 -7.05 -2.51
CA GLY A 236 2.24 -7.08 -1.74
C GLY A 236 3.09 -8.28 -2.12
N ILE A 237 4.24 -8.03 -2.75
CA ILE A 237 5.16 -9.09 -3.17
C ILE A 237 6.10 -9.43 -2.02
N LEU A 238 6.10 -10.69 -1.60
CA LEU A 238 6.93 -11.12 -0.48
C LEU A 238 8.41 -10.85 -0.72
N ASP A 239 9.01 -10.20 0.27
CA ASP A 239 10.42 -9.91 0.42
C ASP A 239 10.87 -10.33 1.84
N ASP A 240 12.14 -10.07 2.17
CA ASP A 240 12.72 -10.42 3.47
C ASP A 240 12.37 -9.40 4.59
N SER A 241 11.37 -8.54 4.41
CA SER A 241 10.93 -7.57 5.44
C SER A 241 10.19 -8.23 6.61
N ILE A 242 9.76 -9.48 6.44
CA ILE A 242 9.19 -10.32 7.49
C ILE A 242 9.92 -11.66 7.61
N SER A 243 9.73 -12.35 8.73
CA SER A 243 10.27 -13.69 8.92
C SER A 243 9.47 -14.72 8.13
N THR A 244 9.92 -15.02 6.92
CA THR A 244 9.42 -16.10 6.07
C THR A 244 10.16 -17.42 6.30
N GLU A 245 9.58 -18.52 5.81
CA GLU A 245 10.22 -19.83 5.77
C GLU A 245 11.14 -20.03 4.56
N LYS A 246 10.98 -19.21 3.51
CA LYS A 246 11.91 -19.14 2.38
C LYS A 246 12.66 -17.82 2.41
N ILE A 247 13.88 -17.81 1.88
CA ILE A 247 14.59 -16.57 1.57
C ILE A 247 14.08 -16.10 0.21
N TYR A 248 13.53 -14.89 0.14
CA TYR A 248 13.04 -14.31 -1.11
C TYR A 248 14.15 -13.41 -1.68
N PRO A 249 14.47 -13.50 -3.00
CA PRO A 249 15.52 -12.66 -3.57
C PRO A 249 15.24 -11.17 -3.33
N LYS A 250 16.26 -10.37 -3.02
CA LYS A 250 16.10 -8.92 -2.78
C LYS A 250 15.56 -8.17 -4.01
N ASN A 251 15.83 -8.65 -5.22
CA ASN A 251 15.40 -7.99 -6.46
C ASN A 251 14.00 -8.47 -6.92
N ARG A 252 12.98 -8.29 -6.07
CA ARG A 252 11.56 -8.50 -6.43
C ARG A 252 10.98 -7.38 -7.28
N LYS A 253 11.75 -6.33 -7.58
CA LYS A 253 11.34 -5.20 -8.44
C LYS A 253 10.82 -5.68 -9.79
N ILE A 254 11.49 -6.66 -10.42
CA ILE A 254 11.06 -7.24 -11.70
C ILE A 254 9.63 -7.81 -11.62
N ARG A 255 9.29 -8.47 -10.51
CA ARG A 255 7.94 -9.05 -10.32
C ARG A 255 6.89 -7.96 -10.15
N SER A 256 7.18 -6.90 -9.39
CA SER A 256 6.30 -5.73 -9.25
C SER A 256 6.04 -5.08 -10.61
N TYR A 257 7.10 -4.78 -11.35
CA TYR A 257 6.99 -4.21 -12.68
C TYR A 257 6.18 -5.10 -13.63
N ASN A 258 6.46 -6.41 -13.68
CA ASN A 258 5.73 -7.35 -14.54
C ASN A 258 4.22 -7.41 -14.22
N ILE A 259 3.83 -7.25 -12.95
CA ILE A 259 2.41 -7.18 -12.56
C ILE A 259 1.79 -5.87 -13.04
N LYS A 260 2.47 -4.73 -12.85
CA LYS A 260 2.00 -3.42 -13.36
C LYS A 260 1.84 -3.45 -14.89
N ASN A 261 2.78 -4.09 -15.59
CA ASN A 261 2.73 -4.27 -17.05
C ASN A 261 1.51 -5.03 -17.56
N LEU A 262 0.85 -5.86 -16.74
CA LEU A 262 -0.37 -6.55 -17.17
C LEU A 262 -1.53 -5.58 -17.46
N LEU A 263 -1.42 -4.34 -17.01
CA LEU A 263 -2.43 -3.29 -17.15
C LEU A 263 -2.06 -2.22 -18.18
N ILE A 264 -0.83 -2.22 -18.71
CA ILE A 264 -0.41 -1.27 -19.74
C ILE A 264 -1.28 -1.48 -21.00
N GLY A 265 -1.81 -0.38 -21.54
CA GLY A 265 -2.65 -0.37 -22.73
C GLY A 265 -4.03 -1.03 -22.56
N LYS A 266 -4.41 -1.44 -21.34
CA LYS A 266 -5.78 -1.87 -21.06
C LYS A 266 -6.70 -0.67 -20.88
N GLU A 267 -8.00 -0.90 -21.09
CA GLU A 267 -9.02 0.09 -20.77
C GLU A 267 -8.92 0.53 -19.30
N ARG A 268 -8.82 1.83 -19.07
CA ARG A 268 -8.77 2.41 -17.73
C ARG A 268 -10.17 2.48 -17.14
N ILE A 269 -10.33 1.95 -15.93
CA ILE A 269 -11.57 2.05 -15.15
C ILE A 269 -11.35 3.12 -14.09
N SER A 270 -12.10 4.21 -14.15
CA SER A 270 -11.85 5.42 -13.35
C SER A 270 -11.91 5.21 -11.84
N ASN A 271 -12.73 4.25 -11.38
CA ASN A 271 -12.89 3.91 -9.97
C ASN A 271 -12.07 2.69 -9.53
N LEU A 272 -11.09 2.23 -10.34
CA LEU A 272 -10.18 1.15 -9.99
C LEU A 272 -8.72 1.64 -10.01
N SER A 273 -8.01 1.45 -8.91
CA SER A 273 -6.55 1.62 -8.84
C SER A 273 -5.86 0.33 -8.44
N VAL A 274 -4.76 0.01 -9.10
CA VAL A 274 -3.98 -1.21 -8.82
C VAL A 274 -2.56 -0.83 -8.48
N PHE A 275 -2.14 -1.25 -7.29
CA PHE A 275 -0.82 -1.08 -6.74
C PHE A 275 -0.11 -2.43 -6.64
N ALA A 276 1.17 -2.48 -7.03
CA ALA A 276 2.03 -3.64 -6.84
C ALA A 276 3.41 -3.20 -6.36
N THR A 277 3.77 -3.52 -5.12
CA THR A 277 5.06 -3.16 -4.52
C THR A 277 5.58 -4.30 -3.63
N SER A 278 6.82 -4.18 -3.15
CA SER A 278 7.36 -5.15 -2.19
C SER A 278 6.64 -5.06 -0.84
N LEU A 279 6.55 -6.17 -0.12
CA LEU A 279 5.83 -6.25 1.15
C LEU A 279 6.31 -5.20 2.17
N GLY A 280 7.62 -4.94 2.22
CA GLY A 280 8.16 -3.91 3.12
C GLY A 280 7.62 -2.50 2.86
N ARG A 281 7.18 -2.22 1.63
CA ARG A 281 6.66 -0.91 1.19
C ARG A 281 5.15 -0.75 1.40
N THR A 282 4.41 -1.86 1.43
CA THR A 282 2.93 -1.84 1.49
C THR A 282 2.41 -1.11 2.72
N SER A 283 3.16 -1.13 3.83
CA SER A 283 2.79 -0.44 5.07
C SER A 283 2.58 1.07 4.88
N LYS A 284 3.44 1.73 4.10
CA LYS A 284 3.34 3.18 3.82
C LYS A 284 2.28 3.45 2.76
N ALA A 285 2.27 2.66 1.69
CA ALA A 285 1.29 2.78 0.62
C ALA A 285 -0.16 2.59 1.13
N ASN A 286 -0.42 1.55 1.92
CA ASN A 286 -1.73 1.29 2.49
C ASN A 286 -2.19 2.40 3.44
N LEU A 287 -1.28 2.99 4.23
CA LEU A 287 -1.63 4.13 5.07
C LEU A 287 -2.13 5.30 4.22
N ASN A 288 -1.37 5.69 3.19
CA ASN A 288 -1.76 6.79 2.31
C ASN A 288 -3.08 6.52 1.58
N ILE A 289 -3.33 5.28 1.18
CA ILE A 289 -4.60 4.85 0.59
C ILE A 289 -5.77 5.01 1.59
N LEU A 290 -5.60 4.54 2.83
CA LEU A 290 -6.63 4.64 3.86
C LEU A 290 -6.89 6.08 4.31
N LEU A 291 -5.87 6.95 4.26
CA LEU A 291 -6.01 8.38 4.51
C LEU A 291 -6.67 9.11 3.34
N GLY A 292 -6.62 8.55 2.12
CA GLY A 292 -7.12 9.19 0.91
C GLY A 292 -6.17 10.15 0.24
N ASN A 293 -4.89 10.00 0.54
CA ASN A 293 -3.82 10.66 -0.17
C ASN A 293 -3.47 9.91 -1.47
N LYS A 294 -3.83 8.62 -1.58
CA LYS A 294 -3.58 7.78 -2.75
C LYS A 294 -4.81 6.95 -3.15
N PRO A 295 -5.08 6.76 -4.47
CA PRO A 295 -4.44 7.48 -5.59
C PRO A 295 -4.64 8.99 -5.46
N PHE A 296 -3.75 9.80 -6.05
CA PHE A 296 -3.84 11.25 -5.94
C PHE A 296 -5.15 11.76 -6.56
N THR A 297 -5.81 12.70 -5.87
CA THR A 297 -6.90 13.49 -6.45
C THR A 297 -6.33 14.53 -7.42
N ASN A 298 -7.16 15.12 -8.28
CA ASN A 298 -6.71 16.20 -9.17
C ASN A 298 -6.06 17.36 -8.40
N ASP A 299 -6.70 17.81 -7.31
CA ASP A 299 -6.14 18.86 -6.44
C ASP A 299 -4.79 18.43 -5.83
N GLY A 300 -4.66 17.16 -5.46
CA GLY A 300 -3.39 16.61 -4.96
C GLY A 300 -2.31 16.57 -6.04
N ILE A 301 -2.68 16.23 -7.28
CA ILE A 301 -1.78 16.26 -8.43
C ILE A 301 -1.30 17.70 -8.69
N GLU A 302 -2.23 18.66 -8.75
CA GLU A 302 -1.91 20.07 -9.00
C GLU A 302 -0.94 20.60 -7.94
N LEU A 303 -1.22 20.33 -6.66
CA LEU A 303 -0.34 20.73 -5.55
C LEU A 303 1.08 20.14 -5.66
N GLU A 304 1.20 18.85 -5.97
CA GLU A 304 2.50 18.19 -6.09
C GLU A 304 3.29 18.69 -7.31
N VAL A 305 2.61 18.99 -8.43
CA VAL A 305 3.24 19.59 -9.62
C VAL A 305 3.69 21.02 -9.35
N ASP A 306 2.87 21.83 -8.68
CA ASP A 306 3.24 23.20 -8.28
C ASP A 306 4.46 23.18 -7.37
N THR A 307 4.48 22.30 -6.37
CA THR A 307 5.61 22.15 -5.44
C THR A 307 6.88 21.70 -6.16
N ALA A 308 6.77 20.80 -7.14
CA ALA A 308 7.90 20.38 -7.96
C ALA A 308 8.47 21.51 -8.82
N ILE A 309 7.60 22.31 -9.45
CA ILE A 309 8.01 23.46 -10.25
C ILE A 309 8.64 24.52 -9.36
N ASP A 310 8.06 24.83 -8.20
CA ASP A 310 8.60 25.79 -7.24
C ASP A 310 9.95 25.35 -6.65
N ALA A 311 10.13 24.05 -6.41
CA ALA A 311 11.40 23.49 -5.97
C ALA A 311 12.51 23.72 -7.01
N LEU A 312 12.17 23.63 -8.30
CA LEU A 312 13.12 23.81 -9.39
C LEU A 312 13.34 25.28 -9.76
N GLU A 313 12.29 26.07 -9.99
CA GLU A 313 12.41 27.46 -10.51
C GLU A 313 12.69 28.50 -9.43
N HIS A 314 11.99 28.41 -8.30
CA HIS A 314 11.98 29.47 -7.29
C HIS A 314 12.90 29.17 -6.11
N SER A 315 13.05 27.89 -5.77
CA SER A 315 13.84 27.47 -4.60
C SER A 315 15.30 27.18 -4.93
N ASN A 316 15.63 26.84 -6.18
CA ASN A 316 16.97 26.46 -6.59
C ASN A 316 17.57 27.50 -7.55
N GLU A 317 18.47 28.35 -7.03
CA GLU A 317 19.12 29.40 -7.82
C GLU A 317 20.04 28.85 -8.92
N HIS A 318 20.47 27.60 -8.80
CA HIS A 318 21.34 26.92 -9.77
C HIS A 318 20.55 26.29 -10.94
N PHE A 319 19.22 26.30 -10.90
CA PHE A 319 18.40 25.92 -12.04
C PHE A 319 17.96 27.16 -12.80
N ASP A 320 18.80 27.61 -13.75
CA ASP A 320 18.62 28.88 -14.48
C ASP A 320 17.56 28.81 -15.60
N CYS A 321 16.38 28.28 -15.26
CA CYS A 321 15.26 28.14 -16.18
C CYS A 321 13.96 28.68 -15.58
N LYS A 322 13.02 29.02 -16.45
CA LYS A 322 11.66 29.43 -16.11
C LYS A 322 10.64 28.51 -16.77
N PHE A 323 9.53 28.25 -16.09
CA PHE A 323 8.45 27.44 -16.63
C PHE A 323 7.26 28.30 -17.04
N GLU A 324 6.78 28.12 -18.26
CA GLU A 324 5.52 28.69 -18.74
C GLU A 324 4.54 27.57 -19.05
N THR A 325 3.34 27.59 -18.46
CA THR A 325 2.35 26.53 -18.68
C THR A 325 1.81 26.56 -20.12
N LEU A 326 1.78 25.40 -20.76
CA LEU A 326 1.21 25.21 -22.09
C LEU A 326 -0.21 24.68 -21.97
N ASP A 327 -1.11 25.22 -22.81
CA ASP A 327 -2.46 24.69 -22.92
C ASP A 327 -2.43 23.27 -23.53
N ASN A 328 -3.16 22.34 -22.92
CA ASN A 328 -3.20 20.95 -23.36
C ASN A 328 -3.67 20.80 -24.82
N SER A 329 -4.56 21.67 -25.31
CA SER A 329 -5.00 21.62 -26.72
C SER A 329 -3.90 22.02 -27.71
N SER A 330 -2.87 22.73 -27.25
CA SER A 330 -1.68 23.08 -28.05
C SER A 330 -0.65 21.94 -28.12
N VAL A 331 -0.73 20.97 -27.20
CA VAL A 331 0.22 19.86 -27.05
C VAL A 331 -0.36 18.55 -27.61
N TYR A 332 -1.59 18.23 -27.26
CA TYR A 332 -2.22 16.95 -27.60
C TYR A 332 -3.17 17.06 -28.78
N THR A 333 -3.23 15.99 -29.59
CA THR A 333 -4.26 15.83 -30.63
C THR A 333 -5.57 15.35 -30.00
N SER A 334 -6.70 15.55 -30.71
CA SER A 334 -8.01 15.07 -30.25
C SER A 334 -8.12 13.55 -30.16
N LYS A 335 -7.14 12.80 -30.68
CA LYS A 335 -7.06 11.33 -30.60
C LYS A 335 -6.47 10.84 -29.29
N VAL A 336 -5.76 11.70 -28.54
CA VAL A 336 -5.15 11.32 -27.27
C VAL A 336 -6.22 11.37 -26.18
N PRO A 337 -6.47 10.28 -25.45
CA PRO A 337 -7.41 10.30 -24.33
C PRO A 337 -6.92 11.23 -23.22
N LYS A 338 -7.83 12.01 -22.61
CA LYS A 338 -7.47 13.03 -21.60
C LYS A 338 -6.84 12.40 -20.35
N GLU A 339 -7.28 11.20 -19.99
CA GLU A 339 -6.74 10.41 -18.88
C GLU A 339 -5.28 9.97 -19.08
N MET A 340 -4.76 10.09 -20.31
CA MET A 340 -3.36 9.83 -20.66
C MET A 340 -2.51 11.09 -20.76
N TYR A 341 -3.08 12.28 -20.59
CA TYR A 341 -2.29 13.52 -20.59
C TYR A 341 -1.29 13.49 -19.43
N ALA A 342 -0.16 14.17 -19.58
CA ALA A 342 0.70 14.53 -18.47
C ALA A 342 -0.04 15.45 -17.49
N ASP A 343 0.44 15.51 -16.24
CA ASP A 343 -0.19 16.34 -15.21
C ASP A 343 -0.03 17.84 -15.50
N ARG A 344 1.08 18.22 -16.16
CA ARG A 344 1.26 19.55 -16.74
C ARG A 344 2.19 19.52 -17.94
N ALA A 345 1.90 20.35 -18.94
CA ALA A 345 2.83 20.64 -20.04
C ALA A 345 3.36 22.06 -19.87
N VAL A 346 4.67 22.26 -20.08
CA VAL A 346 5.33 23.55 -19.88
C VAL A 346 6.36 23.82 -20.97
N ALA A 347 6.57 25.09 -21.31
CA ALA A 347 7.74 25.57 -22.01
C ALA A 347 8.79 25.98 -20.97
N LEU A 348 9.93 25.28 -21.00
CA LEU A 348 11.11 25.58 -20.20
C LEU A 348 12.03 26.50 -20.99
N THR A 349 12.22 27.72 -20.52
CA THR A 349 13.12 28.70 -21.16
C THR A 349 14.26 29.05 -20.23
N ASN A 350 15.50 28.98 -20.70
CA ASN A 350 16.64 29.44 -19.89
C ASN A 350 16.51 30.95 -19.62
N ARG A 351 17.09 31.48 -18.54
CA ARG A 351 16.90 32.92 -18.21
C ARG A 351 17.47 33.87 -19.25
N ALA A 352 18.46 33.43 -20.03
CA ALA A 352 18.97 34.16 -21.20
C ALA A 352 17.97 34.26 -22.37
N GLY A 353 16.89 33.46 -22.37
CA GLY A 353 15.88 33.43 -23.43
C GLY A 353 16.35 32.81 -24.75
N SER A 354 17.54 32.21 -24.78
CA SER A 354 18.18 31.68 -25.99
C SER A 354 17.74 30.26 -26.33
N LEU A 355 17.13 29.55 -25.38
CA LEU A 355 16.70 28.17 -25.54
C LEU A 355 15.35 27.95 -24.87
N THR A 356 14.41 27.41 -25.64
CA THR A 356 13.11 26.94 -25.16
C THR A 356 12.94 25.45 -25.47
N LYS A 357 12.48 24.68 -24.49
CA LYS A 357 12.14 23.26 -24.60
C LYS A 357 10.71 23.01 -24.14
N ASN A 358 9.98 22.11 -24.79
CA ASN A 358 8.68 21.67 -24.28
C ASN A 358 8.86 20.45 -23.38
N VAL A 359 8.38 20.53 -22.15
CA VAL A 359 8.55 19.51 -21.11
C VAL A 359 7.19 19.08 -20.57
N LEU A 360 7.03 17.79 -20.32
CA LEU A 360 5.86 17.24 -19.63
C LEU A 360 6.23 16.90 -18.19
N PHE A 361 5.43 17.33 -17.22
CA PHE A 361 5.51 16.89 -15.83
C PHE A 361 4.53 15.73 -15.61
N LEU A 362 5.04 14.63 -15.09
CA LEU A 362 4.26 13.44 -14.76
C LEU A 362 4.55 13.03 -13.31
N LEU A 363 3.55 13.15 -12.45
CA LEU A 363 3.56 12.66 -11.08
C LEU A 363 3.47 11.13 -11.09
N MET A 364 4.50 10.50 -10.54
CA MET A 364 4.56 9.07 -10.35
C MET A 364 4.07 8.70 -8.96
N ASP A 365 3.44 7.53 -8.86
CA ASP A 365 2.90 7.00 -7.61
C ASP A 365 3.46 5.59 -7.39
N GLU A 366 4.22 5.39 -6.30
CA GLU A 366 4.93 4.13 -6.00
C GLU A 366 4.00 2.92 -6.12
N GLY A 367 4.35 2.00 -7.00
CA GLY A 367 3.60 0.77 -7.23
C GLY A 367 2.32 0.94 -8.03
N ASN A 368 1.87 2.15 -8.37
CA ASN A 368 0.62 2.36 -9.11
C ASN A 368 0.79 2.03 -10.60
N ALA A 369 0.00 1.07 -11.09
CA ALA A 369 0.05 0.66 -12.49
C ALA A 369 -0.40 1.76 -13.46
N ALA A 370 -1.33 2.64 -13.06
CA ALA A 370 -1.84 3.71 -13.91
C ALA A 370 -0.77 4.78 -14.19
N SER A 371 0.09 5.10 -13.22
CA SER A 371 1.21 6.03 -13.43
C SER A 371 2.23 5.45 -14.42
N VAL A 372 2.50 4.15 -14.34
CA VAL A 372 3.40 3.46 -15.29
C VAL A 372 2.81 3.41 -16.70
N ASP A 373 1.51 3.12 -16.82
CA ASP A 373 0.81 3.11 -18.12
C ASP A 373 0.82 4.50 -18.78
N ARG A 374 0.52 5.57 -18.02
CA ARG A 374 0.63 6.96 -18.50
C ARG A 374 2.04 7.28 -18.99
N LEU A 375 3.07 6.93 -18.23
CA LEU A 375 4.46 7.15 -18.63
C LEU A 375 4.80 6.41 -19.92
N HIS A 376 4.42 5.14 -20.01
CA HIS A 376 4.66 4.31 -21.18
C HIS A 376 3.95 4.89 -22.41
N PHE A 377 2.68 5.25 -22.29
CA PHE A 377 1.90 5.89 -23.35
C PHE A 377 2.54 7.21 -23.82
N LEU A 378 2.86 8.13 -22.90
CA LEU A 378 3.43 9.43 -23.24
C LEU A 378 4.82 9.32 -23.88
N SER A 379 5.62 8.35 -23.43
CA SER A 379 6.94 8.07 -24.02
C SER A 379 6.83 7.55 -25.44
N HIS A 380 5.92 6.59 -25.70
CA HIS A 380 5.66 6.08 -27.05
C HIS A 380 5.08 7.16 -27.96
N LEU A 381 4.14 7.97 -27.45
CA LEU A 381 3.59 9.10 -28.18
C LEU A 381 4.68 10.09 -28.63
N ASN A 382 5.76 10.25 -27.84
CA ASN A 382 6.89 11.09 -28.23
C ASN A 382 7.73 10.45 -29.34
N LYS A 383 8.05 9.16 -29.19
CA LYS A 383 8.82 8.39 -30.17
C LYS A 383 8.12 8.36 -31.54
N ASP A 384 6.80 8.29 -31.54
CA ASP A 384 5.98 8.21 -32.77
C ASP A 384 5.60 9.59 -33.33
N GLY A 385 6.00 10.69 -32.68
CA GLY A 385 5.67 12.05 -33.12
C GLY A 385 4.18 12.38 -33.06
N GLY A 386 3.44 11.79 -32.11
CA GLY A 386 1.98 11.93 -31.99
C GLY A 386 1.50 13.21 -31.31
N TYR A 387 2.41 14.06 -30.84
CA TYR A 387 2.11 15.39 -30.29
C TYR A 387 1.94 16.45 -31.38
N LYS A 388 1.19 17.52 -31.08
CA LYS A 388 1.09 18.71 -31.95
C LYS A 388 2.37 19.55 -31.96
N ARG A 389 3.20 19.40 -30.93
CA ARG A 389 4.47 20.08 -30.74
C ARG A 389 5.52 19.06 -30.32
N LYS A 390 6.77 19.27 -30.71
CA LYS A 390 7.88 18.43 -30.25
C LYS A 390 7.99 18.51 -28.73
N ILE A 391 7.96 17.36 -28.05
CA ILE A 391 8.24 17.25 -26.62
C ILE A 391 9.70 16.82 -26.45
N ASP A 392 10.48 17.65 -25.77
CA ASP A 392 11.91 17.43 -25.61
C ASP A 392 12.20 16.46 -24.46
N LYS A 393 11.46 16.56 -23.35
CA LYS A 393 11.61 15.70 -22.17
C LYS A 393 10.28 15.46 -21.44
N ILE A 394 10.24 14.37 -20.68
CA ILE A 394 9.22 14.10 -19.66
C ILE A 394 9.94 14.08 -18.31
N ILE A 395 9.54 14.92 -17.37
CA ILE A 395 9.99 14.87 -15.97
C ILE A 395 9.01 13.99 -15.20
N ALA A 396 9.40 12.74 -14.95
CA ALA A 396 8.66 11.77 -14.15
C ALA A 396 9.15 11.83 -12.70
N PHE A 397 8.35 12.39 -11.79
CA PHE A 397 8.80 12.71 -10.45
C PHE A 397 7.94 12.09 -9.35
N TYR A 398 8.54 11.87 -8.18
CA TYR A 398 7.85 11.42 -6.98
C TYR A 398 7.89 12.53 -5.92
N PRO A 399 6.89 12.66 -5.05
CA PRO A 399 6.96 13.62 -3.95
C PRO A 399 8.09 13.29 -2.95
N LYS A 400 8.37 11.99 -2.76
CA LYS A 400 9.34 11.47 -1.79
C LYS A 400 10.46 10.68 -2.44
N GLU A 401 11.68 10.89 -1.96
CA GLU A 401 12.87 10.19 -2.48
C GLU A 401 12.76 8.68 -2.24
N GLU A 402 12.23 8.30 -1.08
CA GLU A 402 12.05 6.88 -0.75
C GLU A 402 11.07 6.18 -1.70
N GLU A 403 10.01 6.86 -2.17
CA GLU A 403 9.08 6.32 -3.16
C GLU A 403 9.77 6.15 -4.52
N PHE A 404 10.55 7.16 -4.92
CA PHE A 404 11.40 7.12 -6.10
C PHE A 404 12.35 5.91 -6.06
N GLU A 405 13.15 5.74 -5.00
CA GLU A 405 14.14 4.66 -4.87
C GLU A 405 13.53 3.25 -4.89
N ASN A 406 12.31 3.10 -4.37
CA ASN A 406 11.70 1.80 -4.17
C ASN A 406 10.74 1.38 -5.29
N ASP A 407 10.20 2.31 -6.09
CA ASP A 407 9.31 1.92 -7.17
C ASP A 407 10.05 1.11 -8.25
N ALA A 408 9.33 0.15 -8.83
CA ALA A 408 9.82 -0.73 -9.88
C ALA A 408 9.25 -0.30 -11.23
N VAL A 409 9.98 0.53 -11.96
CA VAL A 409 9.66 0.88 -13.34
C VAL A 409 10.84 0.51 -14.20
N ALA A 410 10.59 -0.17 -15.31
CA ALA A 410 11.62 -0.55 -16.26
C ALA A 410 11.11 -0.32 -17.67
N ASP A 411 11.82 0.45 -18.47
CA ASP A 411 11.68 0.48 -19.92
C ASP A 411 12.86 1.29 -20.47
N ASN A 412 13.03 1.29 -21.79
CA ASN A 412 13.90 2.25 -22.41
C ASN A 412 13.19 3.60 -22.62
N TYR A 413 13.39 4.50 -21.66
CA TYR A 413 12.80 5.83 -21.63
C TYR A 413 13.82 6.93 -22.01
N ASP A 414 14.23 6.98 -23.27
CA ASP A 414 15.30 7.89 -23.77
C ASP A 414 15.06 9.39 -23.45
N PHE A 415 13.80 9.80 -23.33
CA PHE A 415 13.38 11.19 -23.11
C PHE A 415 12.86 11.48 -21.70
N VAL A 416 12.94 10.52 -20.78
CA VAL A 416 12.44 10.69 -19.41
C VAL A 416 13.59 11.07 -18.47
N LEU A 417 13.38 12.15 -17.72
CA LEU A 417 14.18 12.52 -16.56
C LEU A 417 13.39 12.15 -15.32
N TRP A 418 14.03 11.44 -14.40
CA TRP A 418 13.44 11.09 -13.13
C TRP A 418 13.95 11.98 -12.01
N GLY A 419 13.14 12.18 -10.97
CA GLY A 419 13.60 12.83 -9.75
C GLY A 419 12.57 12.74 -8.63
N SER A 420 12.85 13.43 -7.53
CA SER A 420 11.89 13.63 -6.47
C SER A 420 11.88 15.07 -5.98
N THR A 421 10.68 15.56 -5.63
CA THR A 421 10.51 16.91 -5.09
C THR A 421 11.28 17.08 -3.78
N GLU A 422 11.27 16.06 -2.93
CA GLU A 422 12.06 16.03 -1.69
C GLU A 422 13.57 16.17 -1.94
N ASN A 423 14.12 15.51 -2.97
CA ASN A 423 15.53 15.67 -3.30
C ASN A 423 15.84 17.09 -3.78
N TRP A 424 15.02 17.68 -4.65
CA TRP A 424 15.23 19.03 -5.16
C TRP A 424 15.15 20.09 -4.06
N LEU A 425 14.19 19.97 -3.13
CA LEU A 425 14.07 20.86 -1.98
C LEU A 425 15.21 20.72 -0.97
N ASN A 426 15.78 19.52 -0.82
CA ASN A 426 16.88 19.30 0.12
C ASN A 426 18.26 19.70 -0.46
N ASN A 427 18.37 19.95 -1.76
CA ASN A 427 19.64 20.22 -2.45
C ASN A 427 19.61 21.52 -3.28
N ILE A 428 19.00 22.58 -2.73
CA ILE A 428 18.84 23.88 -3.41
C ILE A 428 20.15 24.62 -3.73
N GLU A 429 21.24 24.27 -3.02
CA GLU A 429 22.58 24.88 -3.16
C GLU A 429 23.40 24.26 -4.31
N THR A 430 22.81 23.36 -5.10
CA THR A 430 23.47 22.67 -6.20
C THR A 430 22.54 22.56 -7.40
N GLU A 431 23.09 22.33 -8.60
CA GLU A 431 22.28 22.03 -9.78
C GLU A 431 21.33 20.85 -9.48
N PRO A 432 20.03 20.93 -9.82
CA PRO A 432 19.09 19.86 -9.53
C PRO A 432 19.54 18.53 -10.13
N ILE A 433 19.52 17.51 -9.29
CA ILE A 433 19.85 16.14 -9.69
C ILE A 433 18.63 15.53 -10.38
N PHE A 434 18.86 15.03 -11.59
CA PHE A 434 17.92 14.17 -12.29
C PHE A 434 18.53 12.80 -12.47
N TYR A 435 17.72 11.84 -12.88
CA TYR A 435 18.19 10.52 -13.22
C TYR A 435 17.67 10.05 -14.57
N GLN A 436 18.41 9.17 -15.23
CA GLN A 436 17.99 8.49 -16.45
C GLN A 436 18.12 6.99 -16.29
N SER A 437 17.28 6.23 -17.00
CA SER A 437 17.35 4.77 -17.04
C SER A 437 18.20 4.35 -18.23
N PRO A 438 19.39 3.75 -18.02
CA PRO A 438 20.22 3.27 -19.12
C PRO A 438 19.51 2.15 -19.88
N PRO A 439 19.57 2.12 -21.23
CA PRO A 439 18.91 1.07 -22.03
C PRO A 439 19.31 -0.35 -21.63
N GLU A 440 20.56 -0.56 -21.24
CA GLU A 440 21.12 -1.85 -20.84
C GLU A 440 20.78 -2.26 -19.39
N LYS A 441 20.28 -1.34 -18.57
CA LYS A 441 19.90 -1.58 -17.18
C LYS A 441 18.59 -0.83 -16.84
N PRO A 442 17.44 -1.28 -17.38
CA PRO A 442 16.18 -0.53 -17.30
C PRO A 442 15.63 -0.37 -15.87
N PHE A 443 16.09 -1.17 -14.91
CA PHE A 443 15.74 -1.05 -13.49
C PHE A 443 16.70 -0.18 -12.67
N THR A 444 17.75 0.33 -13.30
CA THR A 444 18.70 1.24 -12.64
C THR A 444 18.46 2.66 -13.11
N ARG A 445 18.90 3.60 -12.28
CA ARG A 445 18.83 5.02 -12.54
C ARG A 445 20.21 5.60 -12.30
N GLU A 446 20.75 6.28 -13.30
CA GLU A 446 22.05 6.92 -13.24
C GLU A 446 21.86 8.43 -13.12
N VAL A 447 22.66 9.05 -12.26
CA VAL A 447 22.62 10.50 -12.03
C VAL A 447 22.95 11.22 -13.34
N THR A 448 22.13 12.20 -13.67
CA THR A 448 22.32 13.11 -14.79
C THR A 448 21.96 14.53 -14.38
N THR A 449 22.21 15.48 -15.26
CA THR A 449 21.68 16.85 -15.11
C THR A 449 20.74 17.15 -16.27
N PHE A 450 19.92 18.20 -16.09
CA PHE A 450 19.02 18.62 -17.16
C PHE A 450 19.83 18.94 -18.44
N GLU A 451 20.95 19.66 -18.31
CA GLU A 451 21.84 20.04 -19.42
C GLU A 451 22.64 18.90 -20.04
N ARG A 452 23.17 17.97 -19.25
CA ARG A 452 23.93 16.83 -19.81
C ARG A 452 23.07 15.87 -20.62
N SER A 453 21.76 15.87 -20.37
CA SER A 453 20.78 15.08 -21.14
C SER A 453 20.47 15.64 -22.54
N PHE A 454 21.21 16.67 -22.99
CA PHE A 454 21.07 17.34 -24.29
C PHE A 454 21.86 16.67 -25.43
N ASN A 455 22.97 16.01 -25.11
CA ASN A 455 23.83 15.30 -26.06
C ASN A 455 23.40 13.85 -26.16
#